data_AF-E4NM02-F1
#
_entry.id   AF-E4NM02-F1
#
_cell.length_a   1.000
_cell.length_b   1.000
_cell.length_c   1.000
_cell.angle_alpha   90.00
_cell.angle_beta   90.00
_cell.angle_gamma   90.00
#
_symmetry.space_group_name_H-M   'P 1'
#
loop_
_entity.id
_entity.type
_entity.pdbx_description
1 polymer ?
#
loop_
_entity_poly.entity_id
_entity_poly.type
_entity_poly.pdbx_seq_one_letter_code
_entity_poly.pdbx_strand_id
1 'polypeptide(L)'
;MRIVGIEGTAWAASAALFDTATDEVFIESDPYEPDSGGIHPREAAEHMGDAIPAVVSTVLDHAVETAEGDSPEIDGVAFSRGPGLGPCLRIVGTAARSLAQTLDVPLVGVNHMVAHLEIGRYQSGFDSPVCLNASGANAHLLGYHNGRYRVLGETMDTGVGNAIDKFTRHVGWTHPGGPKVERAAKDGEYHDLPYVVKGMDFSFSGIMSAAKQASDDGVPVEDVCCGLQETIFAMLTEVAERALSLTGTDELVLGGGVGQNARLREMLSEMCDQRGADFYAPEPRFLRDNAGMIAVLGARMLAAGDVLPISDSAVNPNYRPDQVPVTWRDDEESVARDPTAEGKIRGAEATVTFEDDSVVKRRVPKTYRHAELDDKLRKERTRAEARLTSQARREGVPTPVIRDVDPTEGVIVFESVGKSDLAGALTTERCRTVGKHLATVHDAGFVHGDPTTRNVRVDAEKTYLIDFGLGYYTGHVEDHAMDLHVFGQSVEGTAAEPEPLLQAFEEGYAAVARDGEEGGGPDEDVLARLRQVEGRGRYQ
;
A
#
# COMPACT_ATOMS: atom_id res chain seq x y z
N MET A 1 7.90 31.68 -7.32
CA MET A 1 8.58 30.63 -8.11
C MET A 1 7.63 30.04 -9.14
N ARG A 2 8.06 29.94 -10.39
CA ARG A 2 7.35 29.30 -11.50
C ARG A 2 8.15 28.08 -11.95
N ILE A 3 7.54 26.90 -11.90
CA ILE A 3 8.23 25.63 -12.14
C ILE A 3 7.61 24.92 -13.34
N VAL A 4 8.46 24.52 -14.29
CA VAL A 4 8.04 23.65 -15.38
C VAL A 4 8.22 22.19 -14.96
N GLY A 5 7.12 21.44 -14.87
CA GLY A 5 7.14 20.00 -14.67
C GLY A 5 7.10 19.25 -16.00
N ILE A 6 7.77 18.11 -16.09
CA ILE A 6 7.70 17.18 -17.23
C ILE A 6 7.46 15.76 -16.71
N GLU A 7 6.39 15.12 -17.17
CA GLU A 7 5.98 13.75 -16.82
C GLU A 7 5.87 12.90 -18.09
N GLY A 8 6.27 11.64 -17.97
CA GLY A 8 6.23 10.67 -19.07
C GLY A 8 6.85 9.34 -18.66
N THR A 9 6.54 8.87 -17.45
CA THR A 9 7.01 7.59 -16.92
C THR A 9 6.39 6.40 -17.65
N ALA A 10 5.22 6.56 -18.28
CA ALA A 10 4.52 5.49 -18.97
C ALA A 10 4.09 5.89 -20.41
N TRP A 11 2.83 6.25 -20.61
CA TRP A 11 2.22 6.41 -21.95
C TRP A 11 1.64 7.81 -22.20
N ALA A 12 1.55 8.65 -21.18
CA ALA A 12 1.08 10.03 -21.32
C ALA A 12 2.25 11.01 -21.28
N ALA A 13 2.49 11.71 -22.40
CA ALA A 13 3.40 12.84 -22.43
C ALA A 13 2.71 14.01 -21.75
N SER A 14 3.35 14.64 -20.76
CA SER A 14 2.75 15.78 -20.06
C SER A 14 3.79 16.80 -19.67
N ALA A 15 3.42 18.08 -19.77
CA ALA A 15 4.16 19.19 -19.21
C ALA A 15 3.20 20.10 -18.43
N ALA A 16 3.73 20.82 -17.44
CA ALA A 16 2.93 21.73 -16.63
C ALA A 16 3.73 22.95 -16.21
N LEU A 17 3.04 24.07 -16.02
CA LEU A 17 3.55 25.23 -15.31
C LEU A 17 2.84 25.33 -13.97
N PHE A 18 3.61 25.38 -12.88
CA PHE A 18 3.08 25.68 -11.56
C PHE A 18 3.61 27.03 -11.08
N ASP A 19 2.70 27.93 -10.72
CA ASP A 19 3.04 29.23 -10.13
C ASP A 19 2.72 29.23 -8.62
N THR A 20 3.78 29.26 -7.80
CA THR A 20 3.64 29.27 -6.34
C THR A 20 3.02 30.54 -5.77
N ALA A 21 2.96 31.64 -6.52
CA ALA A 21 2.39 32.89 -6.04
C ALA A 21 0.85 32.90 -6.16
N THR A 22 0.32 32.29 -7.22
CA THR A 22 -1.13 32.20 -7.46
C THR A 22 -1.72 30.84 -7.09
N ASP A 23 -0.86 29.85 -6.84
CA ASP A 23 -1.22 28.44 -6.66
C ASP A 23 -1.89 27.81 -7.91
N GLU A 24 -1.63 28.39 -9.08
CA GLU A 24 -2.20 27.93 -10.35
C GLU A 24 -1.31 26.87 -11.01
N VAL A 25 -1.95 25.80 -11.48
CA VAL A 25 -1.31 24.74 -12.25
C VAL A 25 -1.96 24.66 -13.63
N PHE A 26 -1.20 25.02 -14.66
CA PHE A 26 -1.55 24.76 -16.05
C PHE A 26 -0.91 23.45 -16.51
N ILE A 27 -1.71 22.54 -17.08
CA ILE A 27 -1.26 21.20 -17.48
C ILE A 27 -1.64 20.99 -18.95
N GLU A 28 -0.67 20.57 -19.74
CA GLU A 28 -0.87 20.07 -21.10
C GLU A 28 -0.45 18.60 -21.16
N SER A 29 -1.28 17.74 -21.75
CA SER A 29 -1.03 16.30 -21.82
C SER A 29 -1.47 15.72 -23.16
N ASP A 30 -0.63 14.88 -23.74
CA ASP A 30 -0.87 14.13 -24.97
C ASP A 30 -0.68 12.62 -24.72
N PRO A 31 -1.77 11.91 -24.34
CA PRO A 31 -1.74 10.48 -24.09
C PRO A 31 -1.64 9.62 -25.36
N TYR A 32 -0.77 8.62 -25.34
CA TYR A 32 -0.73 7.59 -26.39
C TYR A 32 -1.92 6.62 -26.30
N GLU A 33 -2.74 6.55 -27.35
CA GLU A 33 -3.84 5.59 -27.45
C GLU A 33 -3.49 4.47 -28.44
N PRO A 34 -3.37 3.19 -27.99
CA PRO A 34 -3.04 2.10 -28.90
C PRO A 34 -4.23 1.72 -29.79
N ASP A 35 -3.97 1.48 -31.07
CA ASP A 35 -4.98 1.03 -32.06
C ASP A 35 -5.66 -0.28 -31.64
N SER A 36 -4.91 -1.18 -31.00
CA SER A 36 -5.43 -2.44 -30.46
C SER A 36 -4.56 -2.99 -29.32
N GLY A 37 -5.15 -3.81 -28.45
CA GLY A 37 -4.41 -4.46 -27.37
C GLY A 37 -4.11 -3.53 -26.18
N GLY A 38 -2.90 -3.62 -25.64
CA GLY A 38 -2.42 -2.81 -24.51
C GLY A 38 -1.19 -2.00 -24.89
N ILE A 39 -0.66 -1.21 -23.95
CA ILE A 39 0.47 -0.31 -24.20
C ILE A 39 1.74 -1.10 -24.52
N HIS A 40 2.30 -0.90 -25.72
CA HIS A 40 3.59 -1.44 -26.10
C HIS A 40 4.72 -0.45 -25.77
N PRO A 41 5.74 -0.81 -24.96
CA PRO A 41 6.74 0.15 -24.48
C PRO A 41 7.51 0.91 -25.57
N ARG A 42 7.69 0.28 -26.74
CA ARG A 42 8.35 0.92 -27.87
C ARG A 42 7.46 1.97 -28.53
N GLU A 43 6.18 1.67 -28.72
CA GLU A 43 5.23 2.57 -29.39
C GLU A 43 4.93 3.78 -28.51
N ALA A 44 4.80 3.55 -27.19
CA ALA A 44 4.72 4.63 -26.21
C ALA A 44 5.95 5.56 -26.28
N ALA A 45 7.16 4.99 -26.38
CA ALA A 45 8.38 5.79 -26.49
C ALA A 45 8.49 6.53 -27.84
N GLU A 46 8.02 5.93 -28.94
CA GLU A 46 7.96 6.59 -30.25
C GLU A 46 7.01 7.80 -30.21
N HIS A 47 5.82 7.65 -29.62
CA HIS A 47 4.89 8.77 -29.37
C HIS A 47 5.51 9.88 -28.51
N MET A 48 6.15 9.51 -27.41
CA MET A 48 6.81 10.47 -26.49
C MET A 48 7.87 11.32 -27.17
N GLY A 49 8.53 10.80 -28.22
CA GLY A 49 9.58 11.51 -28.95
C GLY A 49 9.10 12.81 -29.58
N ASP A 50 7.87 12.82 -30.11
CA ASP A 50 7.25 13.99 -30.74
C ASP A 50 6.35 14.75 -29.75
N ALA A 51 5.63 14.03 -28.88
CA ALA A 51 4.65 14.60 -27.98
C ALA A 51 5.28 15.44 -26.85
N ILE A 52 6.39 14.98 -26.24
CA ILE A 52 7.05 15.72 -25.14
C ILE A 52 7.50 17.12 -25.57
N PRO A 53 8.22 17.30 -26.70
CA PRO A 53 8.55 18.64 -27.21
C PRO A 53 7.32 19.52 -27.44
N ALA A 54 6.22 18.96 -27.97
CA ALA A 54 5.00 19.69 -28.26
C ALA A 54 4.34 20.23 -26.98
N VAL A 55 4.09 19.37 -25.99
CA VAL A 55 3.46 19.80 -24.73
C VAL A 55 4.35 20.77 -23.94
N VAL A 56 5.67 20.59 -23.97
CA VAL A 56 6.61 21.55 -23.37
C VAL A 56 6.53 22.91 -24.06
N SER A 57 6.47 22.95 -25.39
CA SER A 57 6.32 24.21 -26.14
C SER A 57 5.05 24.95 -25.72
N THR A 58 3.91 24.25 -25.64
CA THR A 58 2.63 24.84 -25.20
C THR A 58 2.72 25.43 -23.79
N VAL A 59 3.40 24.74 -22.87
CA VAL A 59 3.59 25.22 -21.50
C VAL A 59 4.50 26.44 -21.44
N LEU A 60 5.54 26.51 -22.28
CA LEU A 60 6.41 27.69 -22.38
C LEU A 60 5.67 28.89 -22.99
N ASP A 61 4.86 28.67 -24.02
CA ASP A 61 4.01 29.71 -24.61
C ASP A 61 3.05 30.26 -23.54
N HIS A 62 2.41 29.38 -22.77
CA HIS A 62 1.56 29.78 -21.65
C HIS A 62 2.32 30.56 -20.57
N ALA A 63 3.56 30.15 -20.25
CA ALA A 63 4.41 30.85 -19.28
C ALA A 63 4.74 32.28 -19.72
N VAL A 64 4.98 32.50 -21.03
CA VAL A 64 5.18 33.82 -21.64
C VAL A 64 3.90 34.66 -21.55
N GLU A 65 2.75 34.09 -21.92
CA GLU A 65 1.46 34.79 -21.92
C GLU A 65 1.05 35.29 -20.53
N THR A 66 1.41 34.53 -19.50
CA THR A 66 1.03 34.80 -18.09
C THR A 66 2.15 35.47 -17.29
N ALA A 67 3.28 35.81 -17.91
CA ALA A 67 4.37 36.49 -17.23
C ALA A 67 4.03 37.96 -16.94
N GLU A 68 4.25 38.39 -15.69
CA GLU A 68 4.23 39.82 -15.34
C GLU A 68 5.62 40.43 -15.60
N GLY A 69 5.92 40.82 -16.85
CA GLY A 69 7.17 41.51 -17.21
C GLY A 69 7.75 41.12 -18.57
N ASP A 70 9.00 41.55 -18.83
CA ASP A 70 9.69 41.34 -20.12
C ASP A 70 10.30 39.92 -20.29
N SER A 71 10.23 39.04 -19.27
CA SER A 71 10.71 37.66 -19.35
C SER A 71 9.85 36.72 -18.50
N PRO A 72 9.44 35.53 -19.00
CA PRO A 72 8.86 34.50 -18.16
C PRO A 72 9.94 33.96 -17.21
N GLU A 73 9.96 34.44 -15.97
CA GLU A 73 10.86 33.92 -14.94
C GLU A 73 10.43 32.50 -14.56
N ILE A 74 10.94 31.50 -15.30
CA ILE A 74 10.93 30.10 -14.90
C ILE A 74 12.10 29.94 -13.94
N ASP A 75 11.83 29.47 -12.72
CA ASP A 75 12.84 29.34 -11.66
C ASP A 75 13.48 27.94 -11.62
N GLY A 76 12.88 26.96 -12.30
CA GLY A 76 13.39 25.59 -12.31
C GLY A 76 12.59 24.65 -13.19
N VAL A 77 13.23 23.52 -13.53
CA VAL A 77 12.62 22.43 -14.29
C VAL A 77 12.59 21.18 -13.42
N ALA A 78 11.41 20.62 -13.21
CA ALA A 78 11.21 19.35 -12.51
C ALA A 78 10.83 18.26 -13.50
N PHE A 79 11.32 17.03 -13.29
CA PHE A 79 10.96 15.91 -14.16
C PHE A 79 10.77 14.62 -13.40
N SER A 80 9.91 13.75 -13.93
CA SER A 80 9.70 12.41 -13.43
C SER A 80 10.95 11.54 -13.66
N ARG A 81 11.79 11.38 -12.63
CA ARG A 81 13.04 10.59 -12.68
C ARG A 81 12.77 9.08 -12.69
N GLY A 82 11.62 8.69 -12.12
CA GLY A 82 11.14 7.31 -12.03
C GLY A 82 10.20 7.10 -10.84
N PRO A 83 9.67 5.89 -10.64
CA PRO A 83 9.88 4.69 -11.47
C PRO A 83 9.10 4.77 -12.79
N GLY A 84 9.38 3.88 -13.75
CA GLY A 84 8.68 3.93 -15.05
C GLY A 84 9.36 3.16 -16.18
N LEU A 85 8.77 3.22 -17.38
CA LEU A 85 9.29 2.61 -18.59
C LEU A 85 10.61 3.29 -19.00
N GLY A 86 11.72 2.54 -18.91
CA GLY A 86 13.06 3.05 -19.21
C GLY A 86 13.18 3.83 -20.53
N PRO A 87 12.61 3.36 -21.66
CA PRO A 87 12.61 4.12 -22.91
C PRO A 87 11.94 5.49 -22.82
N CYS A 88 10.77 5.58 -22.18
CA CYS A 88 10.02 6.84 -22.02
C CYS A 88 10.74 7.80 -21.06
N LEU A 89 11.22 7.29 -19.92
CA LEU A 89 11.99 8.07 -18.94
C LEU A 89 13.22 8.74 -19.58
N ARG A 90 13.92 8.05 -20.49
CA ARG A 90 15.09 8.63 -21.19
C ARG A 90 14.72 9.83 -22.03
N ILE A 91 13.56 9.83 -22.68
CA ILE A 91 13.05 10.95 -23.47
C ILE A 91 12.74 12.13 -22.54
N VAL A 92 11.95 11.88 -21.49
CA VAL A 92 11.60 12.90 -20.47
C VAL A 92 12.85 13.52 -19.84
N GLY A 93 13.78 12.71 -19.35
CA GLY A 93 15.01 13.21 -18.74
C GLY A 93 15.86 14.01 -19.73
N THR A 94 15.85 13.65 -21.03
CA THR A 94 16.59 14.39 -22.06
C THR A 94 15.96 15.74 -22.34
N ALA A 95 14.63 15.79 -22.48
CA ALA A 95 13.89 17.05 -22.61
C ALA A 95 14.13 17.97 -21.39
N ALA A 96 14.01 17.43 -20.17
CA ALA A 96 14.20 18.19 -18.93
C ALA A 96 15.62 18.78 -18.79
N ARG A 97 16.66 17.97 -19.03
CA ARG A 97 18.05 18.47 -19.04
C ARG A 97 18.24 19.57 -20.08
N SER A 98 17.72 19.35 -21.30
CA SER A 98 17.89 20.30 -22.40
C SER A 98 17.21 21.63 -22.10
N LEU A 99 16.00 21.58 -21.54
CA LEU A 99 15.25 22.76 -21.14
C LEU A 99 15.94 23.51 -19.99
N ALA A 100 16.33 22.81 -18.93
CA ALA A 100 17.03 23.41 -17.79
C ALA A 100 18.32 24.12 -18.22
N GLN A 101 19.11 23.50 -19.11
CA GLN A 101 20.33 24.11 -19.65
C GLN A 101 20.06 25.29 -20.59
N THR A 102 18.95 25.25 -21.35
CA THR A 102 18.58 26.35 -22.26
C THR A 102 18.11 27.58 -21.50
N LEU A 103 17.38 27.38 -20.41
CA LEU A 103 16.88 28.45 -19.54
C LEU A 103 17.91 28.90 -18.49
N ASP A 104 19.00 28.15 -18.31
CA ASP A 104 20.00 28.35 -17.24
C ASP A 104 19.40 28.31 -15.83
N VAL A 105 18.56 27.29 -15.58
CA VAL A 105 17.83 27.11 -14.32
C VAL A 105 18.12 25.75 -13.67
N PRO A 106 17.94 25.62 -12.34
CA PRO A 106 18.06 24.35 -11.63
C PRO A 106 17.17 23.24 -12.19
N LEU A 107 17.69 22.02 -12.16
CA LEU A 107 16.97 20.79 -12.48
C LEU A 107 16.61 20.05 -11.19
N VAL A 108 15.38 19.53 -11.10
CA VAL A 108 14.90 18.74 -9.96
C VAL A 108 14.41 17.37 -10.45
N GLY A 109 14.94 16.30 -9.86
CA GLY A 109 14.56 14.92 -10.20
C GLY A 109 13.53 14.36 -9.23
N VAL A 110 12.28 14.27 -9.67
CA VAL A 110 11.13 13.93 -8.84
C VAL A 110 10.82 12.43 -8.90
N ASN A 111 10.48 11.83 -7.77
CA ASN A 111 9.91 10.48 -7.73
C ASN A 111 8.41 10.54 -8.06
N HIS A 112 8.01 9.81 -9.09
CA HIS A 112 6.64 9.82 -9.62
C HIS A 112 5.59 9.34 -8.60
N MET A 113 5.92 8.32 -7.80
CA MET A 113 4.99 7.80 -6.79
C MET A 113 4.80 8.78 -5.63
N VAL A 114 5.88 9.46 -5.22
CA VAL A 114 5.83 10.52 -4.20
C VAL A 114 5.09 11.74 -4.73
N ALA A 115 5.20 12.07 -6.01
CA ALA A 115 4.45 13.18 -6.62
C ALA A 115 2.93 12.97 -6.54
N HIS A 116 2.43 11.76 -6.85
CA HIS A 116 1.02 11.39 -6.69
C HIS A 116 0.52 11.56 -5.25
N LEU A 117 1.36 11.26 -4.26
CA LEU A 117 1.05 11.46 -2.85
C LEU A 117 1.03 12.94 -2.49
N GLU A 118 2.12 13.65 -2.80
CA GLU A 118 2.35 15.02 -2.37
C GLU A 118 1.35 15.99 -2.98
N ILE A 119 0.87 15.76 -4.20
CA ILE A 119 -0.18 16.61 -4.77
C ILE A 119 -1.48 16.51 -3.96
N GLY A 120 -1.86 15.31 -3.51
CA GLY A 120 -3.06 15.13 -2.71
C GLY A 120 -2.90 15.61 -1.27
N ARG A 121 -1.72 15.41 -0.66
CA ARG A 121 -1.40 16.00 0.64
C ARG A 121 -1.41 17.54 0.56
N TYR A 122 -0.82 18.10 -0.49
CA TYR A 122 -0.75 19.54 -0.70
C TYR A 122 -2.13 20.17 -0.81
N GLN A 123 -3.02 19.60 -1.63
CA GLN A 123 -4.35 20.15 -1.85
C GLN A 123 -5.32 19.92 -0.69
N SER A 124 -5.13 18.84 0.09
CA SER A 124 -5.92 18.59 1.29
C SER A 124 -5.50 19.48 2.46
N GLY A 125 -4.23 19.88 2.51
CA GLY A 125 -3.64 20.51 3.69
C GLY A 125 -3.40 19.53 4.84
N PHE A 126 -3.44 18.23 4.58
CA PHE A 126 -3.13 17.21 5.58
C PHE A 126 -1.66 17.22 5.96
N ASP A 127 -1.40 16.97 7.24
CA ASP A 127 -0.04 16.96 7.78
C ASP A 127 0.63 15.64 7.41
N SER A 128 0.10 14.51 7.89
CA SER A 128 0.72 13.19 7.75
C SER A 128 -0.29 12.12 7.37
N PRO A 129 -0.83 12.18 6.14
CA PRO A 129 -1.80 11.20 5.68
C PRO A 129 -1.16 9.86 5.33
N VAL A 130 -1.94 8.80 5.48
CA VAL A 130 -1.72 7.57 4.70
C VAL A 130 -2.11 7.88 3.25
N CYS A 131 -1.31 7.42 2.30
CA CYS A 131 -1.60 7.58 0.89
C CYS A 131 -1.82 6.23 0.22
N LEU A 132 -3.03 6.01 -0.30
CA LEU A 132 -3.32 4.91 -1.20
C LEU A 132 -3.07 5.37 -2.63
N ASN A 133 -2.00 4.89 -3.25
CA ASN A 133 -1.75 5.10 -4.69
C ASN A 133 -2.20 3.87 -5.47
N ALA A 134 -3.30 3.99 -6.23
CA ALA A 134 -3.87 2.92 -7.04
C ALA A 134 -3.74 3.26 -8.53
N SER A 135 -2.76 2.67 -9.22
CA SER A 135 -2.46 2.98 -10.62
C SER A 135 -2.53 1.73 -11.53
N GLY A 136 -2.24 1.93 -12.82
CA GLY A 136 -2.15 0.84 -13.80
C GLY A 136 -1.07 -0.17 -13.43
N ALA A 137 0.13 0.32 -13.18
CA ALA A 137 1.30 -0.52 -12.94
C ALA A 137 1.44 -0.99 -11.49
N ASN A 138 0.98 -0.18 -10.54
CA ASN A 138 1.26 -0.36 -9.12
C ASN A 138 0.02 -0.15 -8.26
N ALA A 139 0.04 -0.71 -7.06
CA ALA A 139 -0.78 -0.22 -5.97
C ALA A 139 0.06 -0.26 -4.69
N HIS A 140 0.18 0.87 -4.02
CA HIS A 140 0.98 1.04 -2.80
C HIS A 140 0.18 1.80 -1.76
N LEU A 141 0.41 1.45 -0.49
CA LEU A 141 0.07 2.28 0.65
C LEU A 141 1.35 2.85 1.21
N LEU A 142 1.39 4.17 1.30
CA LEU A 142 2.54 4.92 1.78
C LEU A 142 2.19 5.65 3.07
N GLY A 143 3.13 5.67 4.02
CA GLY A 143 3.05 6.48 5.23
C GLY A 143 4.34 7.25 5.46
N TYR A 144 4.27 8.47 5.96
CA TYR A 144 5.47 9.25 6.29
C TYR A 144 6.06 8.78 7.63
N HIS A 145 7.35 8.51 7.67
CA HIS A 145 8.05 8.14 8.91
C HIS A 145 9.54 8.47 8.80
N ASN A 146 10.07 9.20 9.79
CA ASN A 146 11.49 9.55 9.93
C ASN A 146 12.12 10.14 8.64
N GLY A 147 11.50 11.18 8.08
CA GLY A 147 12.05 11.87 6.91
C GLY A 147 11.88 11.12 5.59
N ARG A 148 11.09 10.04 5.54
CA ARG A 148 10.88 9.22 4.33
C ARG A 148 9.45 8.72 4.23
N TYR A 149 9.00 8.44 3.00
CA TYR A 149 7.76 7.69 2.77
C TYR A 149 8.04 6.19 2.78
N ARG A 150 7.41 5.46 3.69
CA ARG A 150 7.53 4.01 3.83
C ARG A 150 6.42 3.30 3.09
N VAL A 151 6.73 2.16 2.48
CA VAL A 151 5.73 1.29 1.88
C VAL A 151 5.11 0.43 2.98
N LEU A 152 3.89 0.77 3.38
CA LEU A 152 3.12 0.04 4.39
C LEU A 152 2.50 -1.25 3.82
N GLY A 153 2.18 -1.24 2.53
CA GLY A 153 1.59 -2.37 1.81
C GLY A 153 1.66 -2.17 0.30
N GLU A 154 1.73 -3.25 -0.47
CA GLU A 154 1.79 -3.18 -1.93
C GLU A 154 1.19 -4.41 -2.61
N THR A 155 0.98 -4.32 -3.93
CA THR A 155 0.63 -5.49 -4.73
C THR A 155 1.80 -6.48 -4.79
N MET A 156 1.51 -7.77 -4.56
CA MET A 156 2.50 -8.84 -4.65
C MET A 156 2.80 -9.25 -6.10
N ASP A 157 1.96 -8.87 -7.06
CA ASP A 157 2.04 -9.40 -8.42
C ASP A 157 1.89 -8.35 -9.54
N THR A 158 0.72 -7.73 -9.69
CA THR A 158 0.37 -6.85 -10.80
C THR A 158 -0.38 -5.63 -10.28
N GLY A 159 -0.22 -4.47 -10.90
CA GLY A 159 -1.02 -3.30 -10.57
C GLY A 159 -2.51 -3.51 -10.80
N VAL A 160 -3.34 -2.81 -10.03
CA VAL A 160 -4.80 -2.94 -10.08
C VAL A 160 -5.38 -2.56 -11.45
N GLY A 161 -4.90 -1.48 -12.07
CA GLY A 161 -5.37 -1.12 -13.41
C GLY A 161 -4.93 -2.13 -14.48
N ASN A 162 -3.73 -2.70 -14.36
CA ASN A 162 -3.28 -3.78 -15.24
C ASN A 162 -4.09 -5.07 -15.07
N ALA A 163 -4.53 -5.38 -13.85
CA ALA A 163 -5.47 -6.48 -13.62
C ALA A 163 -6.77 -6.20 -14.39
N ILE A 164 -7.42 -5.06 -14.16
CA ILE A 164 -8.64 -4.67 -14.85
C ILE A 164 -8.47 -4.71 -16.39
N ASP A 165 -7.39 -4.14 -16.92
CA ASP A 165 -7.09 -4.11 -18.36
C ASP A 165 -6.82 -5.51 -18.94
N LYS A 166 -6.33 -6.47 -18.15
CA LYS A 166 -6.20 -7.87 -18.60
C LYS A 166 -7.57 -8.54 -18.72
N PHE A 167 -8.54 -8.19 -17.88
CA PHE A 167 -9.91 -8.72 -17.98
C PHE A 167 -10.63 -8.08 -19.17
N THR A 168 -10.58 -6.76 -19.31
CA THR A 168 -11.28 -6.08 -20.41
C THR A 168 -10.78 -6.54 -21.78
N ARG A 169 -9.47 -6.80 -21.93
CA ARG A 169 -8.94 -7.41 -23.16
C ARG A 169 -9.44 -8.84 -23.41
N HIS A 170 -9.69 -9.62 -22.37
CA HIS A 170 -10.24 -10.98 -22.49
C HIS A 170 -11.64 -10.94 -23.10
N VAL A 171 -12.47 -9.98 -22.68
CA VAL A 171 -13.83 -9.77 -23.22
C VAL A 171 -13.86 -8.91 -24.50
N GLY A 172 -12.71 -8.66 -25.12
CA GLY A 172 -12.60 -7.97 -26.41
C GLY A 172 -12.67 -6.44 -26.36
N TRP A 173 -12.53 -5.81 -25.20
CA TRP A 173 -12.49 -4.36 -25.08
C TRP A 173 -11.07 -3.80 -25.18
N THR A 174 -10.94 -2.62 -25.83
CA THR A 174 -9.68 -1.87 -25.92
C THR A 174 -9.34 -1.15 -24.60
N HIS A 175 -8.08 -0.71 -24.45
CA HIS A 175 -7.69 0.23 -23.38
C HIS A 175 -8.38 1.61 -23.58
N PRO A 176 -8.69 2.39 -22.53
CA PRO A 176 -8.61 2.05 -21.10
C PRO A 176 -9.78 1.17 -20.61
N GLY A 177 -9.47 0.17 -19.79
CA GLY A 177 -10.45 -0.79 -19.28
C GLY A 177 -11.24 -0.31 -18.05
N GLY A 178 -10.59 0.46 -17.16
CA GLY A 178 -11.20 0.96 -15.92
C GLY A 178 -12.60 1.58 -16.08
N PRO A 179 -12.76 2.63 -16.91
CA PRO A 179 -14.07 3.25 -17.15
C PRO A 179 -15.11 2.33 -17.79
N LYS A 180 -14.67 1.28 -18.51
CA LYS A 180 -15.58 0.32 -19.15
C LYS A 180 -16.14 -0.66 -18.12
N VAL A 181 -15.28 -1.19 -17.25
CA VAL A 181 -15.70 -2.00 -16.10
C VAL A 181 -16.62 -1.20 -15.20
N GLU A 182 -16.30 0.07 -14.94
CA GLU A 182 -17.16 0.93 -14.11
C GLU A 182 -18.56 1.14 -14.68
N ARG A 183 -18.69 1.27 -16.01
CA ARG A 183 -20.02 1.37 -16.64
C ARG A 183 -20.77 0.04 -16.61
N ALA A 184 -20.11 -1.07 -16.97
CA ALA A 184 -20.74 -2.38 -17.01
C ALA A 184 -21.17 -2.88 -15.62
N ALA A 185 -20.39 -2.58 -14.58
CA ALA A 185 -20.71 -2.96 -13.20
C ALA A 185 -22.05 -2.37 -12.69
N LYS A 186 -22.52 -1.24 -13.25
CA LYS A 186 -23.79 -0.61 -12.81
C LYS A 186 -25.02 -1.44 -13.15
N ASP A 187 -24.93 -2.23 -14.20
CA ASP A 187 -26.02 -3.05 -14.72
C ASP A 187 -25.87 -4.53 -14.31
N GLY A 188 -24.86 -4.87 -13.50
CA GLY A 188 -24.53 -6.23 -13.08
C GLY A 188 -24.94 -6.56 -11.65
N GLU A 189 -25.26 -7.82 -11.41
CA GLU A 189 -25.42 -8.39 -10.07
C GLU A 189 -24.05 -8.81 -9.50
N TYR A 190 -23.90 -8.79 -8.17
CA TYR A 190 -22.63 -9.15 -7.55
C TYR A 190 -22.26 -10.62 -7.82
N HIS A 191 -21.09 -10.83 -8.42
CA HIS A 191 -20.50 -12.15 -8.60
C HIS A 191 -19.35 -12.37 -7.62
N ASP A 192 -19.40 -13.46 -6.84
CA ASP A 192 -18.37 -13.78 -5.87
C ASP A 192 -17.05 -14.13 -6.55
N LEU A 193 -15.97 -13.44 -6.15
CA LEU A 193 -14.63 -13.66 -6.67
C LEU A 193 -13.61 -13.81 -5.53
N PRO A 194 -12.42 -14.39 -5.80
CA PRO A 194 -11.39 -14.58 -4.78
C PRO A 194 -10.93 -13.26 -4.14
N TYR A 195 -10.90 -13.24 -2.81
CA TYR A 195 -10.43 -12.12 -2.00
C TYR A 195 -9.07 -12.46 -1.38
N VAL A 196 -7.99 -11.81 -1.83
CA VAL A 196 -6.61 -12.16 -1.44
C VAL A 196 -5.90 -10.94 -0.84
N VAL A 197 -6.01 -10.82 0.49
CA VAL A 197 -5.25 -9.88 1.31
C VAL A 197 -4.41 -10.68 2.30
N LYS A 198 -3.10 -10.42 2.32
CA LYS A 198 -2.12 -11.03 3.23
C LYS A 198 -1.45 -9.93 4.04
N GLY A 199 -1.80 -9.78 5.32
CA GLY A 199 -1.34 -8.66 6.13
C GLY A 199 -1.73 -7.30 5.52
N MET A 200 -0.74 -6.56 5.05
CA MET A 200 -0.90 -5.27 4.34
C MET A 200 -0.78 -5.38 2.81
N ASP A 201 -0.58 -6.59 2.29
CA ASP A 201 -0.36 -6.84 0.87
C ASP A 201 -1.57 -7.48 0.20
N PHE A 202 -1.67 -7.33 -1.11
CA PHE A 202 -2.76 -7.87 -1.91
C PHE A 202 -2.26 -8.47 -3.23
N SER A 203 -3.01 -9.39 -3.80
CA SER A 203 -2.68 -10.04 -5.08
C SER A 203 -3.88 -10.04 -6.00
N PHE A 204 -3.68 -9.56 -7.24
CA PHE A 204 -4.77 -9.45 -8.22
C PHE A 204 -4.73 -10.53 -9.31
N SER A 205 -3.74 -11.42 -9.36
CA SER A 205 -3.66 -12.46 -10.41
C SER A 205 -4.73 -13.55 -10.25
N GLY A 206 -5.02 -13.96 -9.00
CA GLY A 206 -6.02 -14.99 -8.72
C GLY A 206 -7.42 -14.55 -9.09
N ILE A 207 -7.81 -13.34 -8.67
CA ILE A 207 -9.11 -12.75 -9.01
C ILE A 207 -9.26 -12.55 -10.53
N MET A 208 -8.17 -12.17 -11.21
CA MET A 208 -8.15 -12.02 -12.66
C MET A 208 -8.44 -13.33 -13.40
N SER A 209 -7.79 -14.42 -12.99
CA SER A 209 -8.03 -15.73 -13.59
C SER A 209 -9.47 -16.20 -13.33
N ALA A 210 -9.98 -15.98 -12.13
CA ALA A 210 -11.37 -16.31 -11.77
C ALA A 210 -12.40 -15.50 -12.59
N ALA A 211 -12.17 -14.19 -12.78
CA ALA A 211 -13.05 -13.34 -13.58
C ALA A 211 -13.11 -13.78 -15.05
N LYS A 212 -11.96 -14.16 -15.64
CA LYS A 212 -11.93 -14.72 -17.00
C LYS A 212 -12.70 -16.02 -17.09
N GLN A 213 -12.45 -16.94 -16.15
CA GLN A 213 -13.13 -18.23 -16.10
C GLN A 213 -14.65 -18.06 -15.95
N ALA A 214 -15.10 -17.16 -15.08
CA ALA A 214 -16.52 -16.85 -14.91
C ALA A 214 -17.17 -16.37 -16.22
N SER A 215 -16.50 -15.47 -16.95
CA SER A 215 -16.96 -15.02 -18.26
C SER A 215 -16.99 -16.16 -19.30
N ASP A 216 -15.99 -17.05 -19.29
CA ASP A 216 -15.93 -18.20 -20.20
C ASP A 216 -17.01 -19.25 -19.89
N ASP A 217 -17.38 -19.37 -18.62
CA ASP A 217 -18.45 -20.24 -18.12
C ASP A 217 -19.86 -19.66 -18.34
N GLY A 218 -19.96 -18.47 -18.92
CA GLY A 218 -21.21 -17.84 -19.32
C GLY A 218 -21.86 -16.93 -18.27
N VAL A 219 -21.14 -16.54 -17.22
CA VAL A 219 -21.59 -15.46 -16.31
C VAL A 219 -21.66 -14.15 -17.11
N PRO A 220 -22.74 -13.36 -17.00
CA PRO A 220 -22.84 -12.05 -17.66
C PRO A 220 -21.62 -11.17 -17.36
N VAL A 221 -21.13 -10.46 -18.37
CA VAL A 221 -19.91 -9.64 -18.23
C VAL A 221 -20.14 -8.52 -17.23
N GLU A 222 -21.35 -7.99 -17.17
CA GLU A 222 -21.82 -6.99 -16.22
C GLU A 222 -21.67 -7.49 -14.77
N ASP A 223 -22.08 -8.73 -14.50
CA ASP A 223 -21.98 -9.35 -13.17
C ASP A 223 -20.52 -9.59 -12.78
N VAL A 224 -19.70 -10.07 -13.73
CA VAL A 224 -18.25 -10.21 -13.50
C VAL A 224 -17.60 -8.84 -13.25
N CYS A 225 -18.01 -7.78 -13.96
CA CYS A 225 -17.54 -6.42 -13.72
C CYS A 225 -17.95 -5.91 -12.34
N CYS A 226 -19.18 -6.18 -11.89
CA CYS A 226 -19.66 -5.84 -10.55
C CYS A 226 -18.85 -6.57 -9.47
N GLY A 227 -18.71 -7.89 -9.60
CA GLY A 227 -17.89 -8.71 -8.71
C GLY A 227 -16.42 -8.26 -8.66
N LEU A 228 -15.81 -7.99 -9.81
CA LEU A 228 -14.43 -7.53 -9.90
C LEU A 228 -14.24 -6.18 -9.23
N GLN A 229 -15.16 -5.24 -9.47
CA GLN A 229 -15.13 -3.90 -8.90
C GLN A 229 -15.25 -3.94 -7.37
N GLU A 230 -16.30 -4.57 -6.84
CA GLU A 230 -16.56 -4.66 -5.40
C GLU A 230 -15.43 -5.38 -4.67
N THR A 231 -14.94 -6.49 -5.23
CA THR A 231 -13.90 -7.29 -4.56
C THR A 231 -12.56 -6.55 -4.54
N ILE A 232 -12.12 -5.98 -5.67
CA ILE A 232 -10.84 -5.24 -5.74
C ILE A 232 -10.86 -4.01 -4.83
N PHE A 233 -11.92 -3.20 -4.89
CA PHE A 233 -11.97 -1.97 -4.12
C PHE A 233 -12.19 -2.23 -2.63
N ALA A 234 -12.89 -3.32 -2.25
CA ALA A 234 -12.94 -3.77 -0.87
C ALA A 234 -11.54 -4.17 -0.35
N MET A 235 -10.71 -4.84 -1.17
CA MET A 235 -9.32 -5.17 -0.81
C MET A 235 -8.48 -3.92 -0.57
N LEU A 236 -8.54 -2.94 -1.49
CA LEU A 236 -7.82 -1.67 -1.34
C LEU A 236 -8.28 -0.88 -0.10
N THR A 237 -9.60 -0.82 0.12
CA THR A 237 -10.21 -0.10 1.25
C THR A 237 -9.88 -0.76 2.59
N GLU A 238 -9.91 -2.09 2.67
CA GLU A 238 -9.50 -2.84 3.87
C GLU A 238 -8.06 -2.56 4.24
N VAL A 239 -7.16 -2.59 3.26
CA VAL A 239 -5.73 -2.37 3.51
C VAL A 239 -5.46 -0.91 3.87
N ALA A 240 -6.22 0.05 3.30
CA ALA A 240 -6.18 1.45 3.73
C ALA A 240 -6.64 1.62 5.19
N GLU A 241 -7.73 0.95 5.59
CA GLU A 241 -8.20 0.98 6.98
C GLU A 241 -7.16 0.38 7.95
N ARG A 242 -6.48 -0.69 7.54
CA ARG A 242 -5.37 -1.28 8.32
C ARG A 242 -4.19 -0.32 8.45
N ALA A 243 -3.82 0.37 7.38
CA ALA A 243 -2.74 1.37 7.40
C ALA A 243 -3.06 2.54 8.33
N LEU A 244 -4.29 3.08 8.29
CA LEU A 244 -4.73 4.12 9.22
C LEU A 244 -4.67 3.62 10.67
N SER A 245 -5.05 2.36 10.91
CA SER A 245 -4.96 1.76 12.25
C SER A 245 -3.53 1.56 12.72
N LEU A 246 -2.63 1.14 11.82
CA LEU A 246 -1.21 0.89 12.10
C LEU A 246 -0.46 2.20 12.40
N THR A 247 -0.71 3.21 11.57
CA THR A 247 -0.05 4.52 11.69
C THR A 247 -0.67 5.36 12.79
N GLY A 248 -1.95 5.18 13.12
CA GLY A 248 -2.65 6.04 14.08
C GLY A 248 -3.02 7.41 13.53
N THR A 249 -2.87 7.64 12.22
CA THR A 249 -3.38 8.84 11.54
C THR A 249 -4.84 8.67 11.17
N ASP A 250 -5.53 9.79 11.10
CA ASP A 250 -6.94 9.90 10.70
C ASP A 250 -7.08 10.64 9.36
N GLU A 251 -6.02 10.66 8.55
CA GLU A 251 -5.98 11.34 7.25
C GLU A 251 -5.65 10.34 6.14
N LEU A 252 -6.49 10.26 5.10
CA LEU A 252 -6.29 9.40 3.93
C LEU A 252 -6.30 10.20 2.63
N VAL A 253 -5.25 10.06 1.83
CA VAL A 253 -5.16 10.60 0.47
C VAL A 253 -5.21 9.48 -0.55
N LEU A 254 -5.99 9.70 -1.62
CA LEU A 254 -6.03 8.82 -2.80
C LEU A 254 -5.20 9.41 -3.95
N GLY A 255 -4.33 8.59 -4.53
CA GLY A 255 -3.58 8.91 -5.75
C GLY A 255 -3.70 7.81 -6.81
N GLY A 256 -3.22 8.10 -8.02
CA GLY A 256 -3.18 7.14 -9.12
C GLY A 256 -4.49 7.03 -9.92
N GLY A 257 -4.35 6.62 -11.19
CA GLY A 257 -5.43 6.71 -12.18
C GLY A 257 -6.66 5.86 -11.88
N VAL A 258 -6.52 4.76 -11.12
CA VAL A 258 -7.68 3.95 -10.68
C VAL A 258 -8.50 4.70 -9.64
N GLY A 259 -7.90 5.66 -8.93
CA GLY A 259 -8.59 6.55 -8.01
C GLY A 259 -9.66 7.44 -8.65
N GLN A 260 -9.73 7.51 -9.98
CA GLN A 260 -10.82 8.20 -10.68
C GLN A 260 -12.16 7.46 -10.58
N ASN A 261 -12.14 6.16 -10.28
CA ASN A 261 -13.35 5.37 -10.19
C ASN A 261 -14.23 5.85 -9.04
N ALA A 262 -15.50 6.13 -9.33
CA ALA A 262 -16.44 6.69 -8.36
C ALA A 262 -16.74 5.72 -7.22
N ARG A 263 -16.84 4.42 -7.51
CA ARG A 263 -17.11 3.39 -6.50
C ARG A 263 -15.95 3.23 -5.53
N LEU A 264 -14.70 3.24 -6.00
CA LEU A 264 -13.53 3.22 -5.10
C LEU A 264 -13.54 4.43 -4.15
N ARG A 265 -13.80 5.64 -4.68
CA ARG A 265 -13.87 6.86 -3.87
C ARG A 265 -14.99 6.81 -2.84
N GLU A 266 -16.15 6.27 -3.22
CA GLU A 266 -17.29 6.05 -2.31
C GLU A 266 -16.91 5.11 -1.16
N MET A 267 -16.32 3.94 -1.45
CA MET A 267 -15.92 2.97 -0.43
C MET A 267 -14.88 3.53 0.54
N LEU A 268 -13.89 4.27 0.03
CA LEU A 268 -12.86 4.91 0.86
C LEU A 268 -13.45 6.03 1.73
N SER A 269 -14.32 6.87 1.17
CA SER A 269 -15.02 7.91 1.93
C SER A 269 -15.85 7.30 3.06
N GLU A 270 -16.65 6.28 2.75
CA GLU A 270 -17.52 5.64 3.74
C GLU A 270 -16.71 4.93 4.84
N MET A 271 -15.59 4.30 4.50
CA MET A 271 -14.66 3.74 5.48
C MET A 271 -14.07 4.81 6.41
N CYS A 272 -13.65 5.95 5.84
CA CYS A 272 -13.12 7.07 6.62
C CYS A 272 -14.20 7.66 7.54
N ASP A 273 -15.43 7.87 7.04
CA ASP A 273 -16.57 8.35 7.83
C ASP A 273 -16.88 7.42 9.01
N GLN A 274 -16.88 6.10 8.79
CA GLN A 274 -17.11 5.11 9.85
C GLN A 274 -16.03 5.12 10.94
N ARG A 275 -14.80 5.45 10.56
CA ARG A 275 -13.65 5.53 11.46
C ARG A 275 -13.58 6.87 12.20
N GLY A 276 -14.06 7.94 11.59
CA GLY A 276 -13.81 9.31 12.01
C GLY A 276 -12.49 9.87 11.44
N ALA A 277 -12.11 9.40 10.24
CA ALA A 277 -10.96 9.88 9.48
C ALA A 277 -11.41 10.82 8.35
N ASP A 278 -10.54 11.72 7.93
CA ASP A 278 -10.72 12.61 6.79
C ASP A 278 -10.17 11.97 5.51
N PHE A 279 -10.92 12.11 4.42
CA PHE A 279 -10.58 11.56 3.12
C PHE A 279 -10.43 12.65 2.07
N TYR A 280 -9.33 12.60 1.30
CA TYR A 280 -9.12 13.48 0.16
C TYR A 280 -8.76 12.71 -1.11
N ALA A 281 -9.51 12.95 -2.17
CA ALA A 281 -9.19 12.53 -3.52
C ALA A 281 -9.03 13.79 -4.40
N PRO A 282 -7.84 14.03 -4.98
CA PRO A 282 -7.60 15.13 -5.90
C PRO A 282 -8.58 15.15 -7.08
N GLU A 283 -8.63 16.29 -7.77
CA GLU A 283 -9.37 16.39 -9.02
C GLU A 283 -8.89 15.34 -10.03
N PRO A 284 -9.77 14.85 -10.94
CA PRO A 284 -9.40 13.84 -11.91
C PRO A 284 -8.14 14.15 -12.73
N ARG A 285 -7.86 15.44 -13.01
CA ARG A 285 -6.65 15.87 -13.72
C ARG A 285 -5.34 15.58 -12.97
N PHE A 286 -5.38 15.49 -11.63
CA PHE A 286 -4.23 15.17 -10.79
C PHE A 286 -4.12 13.69 -10.44
N LEU A 287 -5.21 12.91 -10.60
CA LEU A 287 -5.21 11.47 -10.33
C LEU A 287 -4.53 10.65 -11.46
N ARG A 288 -4.54 11.14 -12.69
CA ARG A 288 -3.78 10.53 -13.80
C ARG A 288 -2.32 10.95 -13.75
N ASP A 289 -1.48 10.25 -14.51
CA ASP A 289 -0.11 10.72 -14.74
C ASP A 289 -0.16 12.09 -15.41
N ASN A 290 0.39 13.09 -14.72
CA ASN A 290 0.36 14.49 -15.13
C ASN A 290 1.63 15.20 -14.66
N ALA A 291 2.05 16.22 -15.38
CA ALA A 291 3.21 17.01 -14.98
C ALA A 291 2.92 18.02 -13.87
N GLY A 292 1.65 18.28 -13.55
CA GLY A 292 1.26 19.18 -12.45
C GLY A 292 1.78 18.71 -11.10
N MET A 293 1.59 17.43 -10.78
CA MET A 293 2.14 16.83 -9.56
C MET A 293 3.68 16.88 -9.51
N ILE A 294 4.34 16.76 -10.67
CA ILE A 294 5.80 16.85 -10.79
C ILE A 294 6.26 18.30 -10.56
N ALA A 295 5.55 19.28 -11.11
CA ALA A 295 5.86 20.70 -10.93
C ALA A 295 5.64 21.14 -9.47
N VAL A 296 4.53 20.73 -8.85
CA VAL A 296 4.20 21.06 -7.45
C VAL A 296 5.22 20.47 -6.48
N LEU A 297 5.52 19.17 -6.60
CA LEU A 297 6.56 18.56 -5.77
C LEU A 297 7.95 19.14 -6.08
N GLY A 298 8.25 19.38 -7.36
CA GLY A 298 9.47 20.03 -7.80
C GLY A 298 9.68 21.41 -7.17
N ALA A 299 8.63 22.21 -7.02
CA ALA A 299 8.69 23.51 -6.35
C ALA A 299 9.03 23.38 -4.86
N ARG A 300 8.48 22.36 -4.17
CA ARG A 300 8.77 22.09 -2.76
C ARG A 300 10.20 21.62 -2.55
N MET A 301 10.65 20.69 -3.38
CA MET A 301 12.02 20.21 -3.42
C MET A 301 13.00 21.36 -3.70
N LEU A 302 12.73 22.19 -4.71
CA LEU A 302 13.59 23.33 -5.03
C LEU A 302 13.65 24.34 -3.87
N ALA A 303 12.53 24.62 -3.20
CA ALA A 303 12.49 25.49 -2.03
C ALA A 303 13.38 24.96 -0.88
N ALA A 304 13.46 23.64 -0.72
CA ALA A 304 14.31 22.96 0.25
C ALA A 304 15.79 22.89 -0.19
N GLY A 305 16.12 23.33 -1.41
CA GLY A 305 17.47 23.27 -1.97
C GLY A 305 17.81 21.93 -2.64
N ASP A 306 16.83 21.06 -2.88
CA ASP A 306 17.03 19.82 -3.62
C ASP A 306 17.23 20.10 -5.11
N VAL A 307 18.48 20.33 -5.49
CA VAL A 307 18.90 20.49 -6.88
C VAL A 307 19.67 19.27 -7.36
N LEU A 308 19.43 18.87 -8.60
CA LEU A 308 20.05 17.70 -9.23
C LEU A 308 21.05 18.14 -10.31
N PRO A 309 22.36 17.93 -10.10
CA PRO A 309 23.34 18.17 -11.16
C PRO A 309 23.01 17.36 -12.42
N ILE A 310 23.23 17.96 -13.59
CA ILE A 310 22.95 17.30 -14.88
C ILE A 310 23.69 15.95 -15.00
N SER A 311 24.93 15.87 -14.50
CA SER A 311 25.73 14.62 -14.47
C SER A 311 25.08 13.48 -13.68
N ASP A 312 24.27 13.82 -12.68
CA ASP A 312 23.70 12.89 -11.71
C ASP A 312 22.21 12.61 -12.02
N SER A 313 21.68 13.28 -13.05
CA SER A 313 20.26 13.23 -13.47
C SER A 313 19.87 11.96 -14.23
N ALA A 314 20.62 10.87 -14.07
CA ALA A 314 20.29 9.57 -14.65
C ALA A 314 18.91 9.12 -14.16
N VAL A 315 18.10 8.63 -15.11
CA VAL A 315 16.77 8.09 -14.83
C VAL A 315 16.87 6.78 -14.08
N ASN A 316 15.89 6.49 -13.23
CA ASN A 316 15.84 5.28 -12.44
C ASN A 316 14.49 4.57 -12.63
N PRO A 317 14.41 3.58 -13.54
CA PRO A 317 13.17 2.82 -13.78
C PRO A 317 12.60 2.15 -12.53
N ASN A 318 13.45 1.86 -11.55
CA ASN A 318 13.11 1.15 -10.31
C ASN A 318 13.18 2.09 -9.09
N TYR A 319 12.94 3.39 -9.28
CA TYR A 319 13.04 4.39 -8.21
C TYR A 319 11.94 4.19 -7.17
N ARG A 320 12.24 3.49 -6.08
CA ARG A 320 11.25 3.23 -5.04
C ARG A 320 10.96 4.50 -4.23
N PRO A 321 9.72 4.71 -3.76
CA PRO A 321 9.37 5.88 -2.94
C PRO A 321 10.13 5.92 -1.61
N ASP A 322 10.46 4.76 -1.03
CA ASP A 322 11.24 4.63 0.22
C ASP A 322 12.71 5.09 0.10
N GLN A 323 13.23 5.16 -1.11
CA GLN A 323 14.59 5.66 -1.38
C GLN A 323 14.68 7.19 -1.30
N VAL A 324 13.55 7.90 -1.36
CA VAL A 324 13.50 9.36 -1.45
C VAL A 324 13.60 9.98 -0.06
N PRO A 325 14.68 10.73 0.26
CA PRO A 325 14.68 11.57 1.45
C PRO A 325 13.68 12.72 1.24
N VAL A 326 12.85 12.98 2.25
CA VAL A 326 11.87 14.05 2.24
C VAL A 326 12.46 15.23 3.00
N THR A 327 13.10 16.14 2.26
CA THR A 327 13.80 17.32 2.80
C THR A 327 12.91 18.57 2.86
N TRP A 328 11.75 18.53 2.19
CA TRP A 328 10.81 19.64 2.05
C TRP A 328 9.70 19.65 3.12
N ARG A 329 9.80 18.80 4.13
CA ARG A 329 8.94 18.77 5.32
C ARG A 329 9.81 19.04 6.54
N ASP A 330 9.29 19.75 7.52
CA ASP A 330 9.97 19.97 8.80
C ASP A 330 10.09 18.64 9.59
N ASP A 331 10.90 18.62 10.67
CA ASP A 331 11.08 17.49 11.60
C ASP A 331 9.78 17.16 12.38
N GLU A 332 8.71 16.81 11.65
CA GLU A 332 7.43 16.40 12.22
C GLU A 332 7.57 15.05 12.91
N GLU A 333 7.03 14.96 14.12
CA GLU A 333 7.06 13.74 14.92
C GLU A 333 6.44 12.57 14.14
N SER A 334 7.14 11.44 14.16
CA SER A 334 6.69 10.16 13.61
C SER A 334 5.24 9.88 14.01
N VAL A 335 4.39 9.60 13.02
CA VAL A 335 2.93 9.48 13.14
C VAL A 335 2.45 8.38 14.09
N ALA A 336 3.34 7.55 14.65
CA ALA A 336 3.01 6.48 15.59
C ALA A 336 2.38 7.05 16.90
N ARG A 337 1.11 7.43 16.82
CA ARG A 337 0.28 7.84 17.95
C ARG A 337 -0.09 6.58 18.71
N ASP A 338 0.14 6.59 20.02
CA ASP A 338 -0.28 5.50 20.91
C ASP A 338 -1.82 5.52 21.07
N PRO A 339 -2.57 4.52 20.60
CA PRO A 339 -4.04 4.56 20.56
C PRO A 339 -4.74 4.41 21.93
N THR A 340 -4.04 4.55 23.05
CA THR A 340 -4.54 4.10 24.35
C THR A 340 -5.20 5.23 25.16
N ALA A 341 -6.41 5.61 24.76
CA ALA A 341 -7.40 6.18 25.67
C ALA A 341 -8.77 5.58 25.38
N GLU A 342 -9.34 4.90 26.38
CA GLU A 342 -10.69 4.33 26.47
C GLU A 342 -10.85 2.82 26.18
N GLY A 343 -11.50 2.11 27.11
CA GLY A 343 -11.58 0.64 27.26
C GLY A 343 -12.33 -0.14 26.18
N LYS A 344 -12.46 0.39 24.95
CA LYS A 344 -12.78 -0.36 23.74
C LYS A 344 -11.63 -0.19 22.75
N ILE A 345 -10.81 -1.21 22.62
CA ILE A 345 -9.80 -1.25 21.56
C ILE A 345 -10.54 -1.56 20.26
N ARG A 346 -10.76 -0.54 19.43
CA ARG A 346 -11.34 -0.69 18.08
C ARG A 346 -10.19 -1.06 17.14
N GLY A 347 -10.02 -2.36 16.89
CA GLY A 347 -9.17 -2.81 15.77
C GLY A 347 -9.84 -2.46 14.44
N ALA A 348 -9.06 -2.47 13.35
CA ALA A 348 -9.57 -2.21 12.00
C ALA A 348 -10.80 -3.08 11.66
N GLU A 349 -10.83 -4.35 12.09
CA GLU A 349 -11.85 -5.31 11.66
C GLU A 349 -12.78 -5.82 12.77
N ALA A 350 -12.40 -5.67 14.04
CA ALA A 350 -13.12 -6.25 15.15
C ALA A 350 -13.15 -5.33 16.38
N THR A 351 -14.23 -5.46 17.14
CA THR A 351 -14.34 -4.89 18.48
C THR A 351 -14.06 -5.98 19.51
N VAL A 352 -13.27 -5.64 20.52
CA VAL A 352 -12.95 -6.54 21.64
C VAL A 352 -13.61 -5.99 22.90
N THR A 353 -14.38 -6.82 23.58
CA THR A 353 -15.01 -6.50 24.87
C THR A 353 -14.50 -7.46 25.92
N PHE A 354 -14.05 -6.91 27.06
CA PHE A 354 -13.59 -7.69 28.20
C PHE A 354 -14.74 -7.91 29.18
N GLU A 355 -14.94 -9.16 29.58
CA GLU A 355 -15.83 -9.61 30.65
C GLU A 355 -14.98 -10.29 31.72
N ASP A 356 -15.50 -10.51 32.93
CA ASP A 356 -14.71 -10.92 34.10
C ASP A 356 -13.76 -12.11 33.83
N ASP A 357 -14.24 -13.15 33.15
CA ASP A 357 -13.44 -14.34 32.79
C ASP A 357 -13.34 -14.58 31.27
N SER A 358 -13.91 -13.71 30.43
CA SER A 358 -14.01 -13.90 28.97
C SER A 358 -13.61 -12.66 28.18
N VAL A 359 -13.15 -12.89 26.95
CA VAL A 359 -12.91 -11.86 25.96
C VAL A 359 -13.80 -12.14 24.76
N VAL A 360 -14.71 -11.23 24.45
CA VAL A 360 -15.62 -11.34 23.31
C VAL A 360 -15.06 -10.51 22.16
N LYS A 361 -14.67 -11.18 21.09
CA LYS A 361 -14.24 -10.55 19.84
C LYS A 361 -15.39 -10.62 18.83
N ARG A 362 -15.82 -9.47 18.31
CA ARG A 362 -16.88 -9.37 17.31
C ARG A 362 -16.39 -8.63 16.07
N ARG A 363 -16.45 -9.30 14.91
CA ARG A 363 -16.24 -8.69 13.58
C ARG A 363 -17.50 -7.92 13.18
N VAL A 364 -17.37 -6.60 13.11
CA VAL A 364 -18.49 -5.69 12.86
C VAL A 364 -18.73 -5.62 11.34
N PRO A 365 -19.99 -5.57 10.86
CA PRO A 365 -20.23 -5.42 9.44
C PRO A 365 -19.60 -4.14 8.88
N LYS A 366 -19.02 -4.25 7.68
CA LYS A 366 -18.42 -3.13 6.95
C LYS A 366 -19.32 -2.71 5.81
N THR A 367 -20.04 -1.60 5.98
CA THR A 367 -21.04 -1.16 4.99
C THR A 367 -20.42 -0.62 3.71
N TYR A 368 -19.13 -0.27 3.72
CA TYR A 368 -18.41 0.09 2.49
C TYR A 368 -18.25 -1.09 1.53
N ARG A 369 -18.36 -2.34 1.99
CA ARG A 369 -18.29 -3.54 1.12
C ARG A 369 -19.69 -3.94 0.65
N HIS A 370 -19.75 -4.61 -0.50
CA HIS A 370 -20.95 -5.36 -0.87
C HIS A 370 -21.39 -6.31 0.26
N ALA A 371 -22.68 -6.36 0.57
CA ALA A 371 -23.21 -7.08 1.73
C ALA A 371 -22.88 -8.58 1.71
N GLU A 372 -22.96 -9.22 0.54
CA GLU A 372 -22.62 -10.64 0.39
C GLU A 372 -21.12 -10.91 0.61
N LEU A 373 -20.26 -10.00 0.11
CA LEU A 373 -18.82 -10.09 0.33
C LEU A 373 -18.48 -9.93 1.81
N ASP A 374 -19.06 -8.94 2.48
CA ASP A 374 -18.79 -8.68 3.90
C ASP A 374 -19.23 -9.85 4.79
N ASP A 375 -20.45 -10.37 4.56
CA ASP A 375 -20.98 -11.52 5.30
C ASP A 375 -20.10 -12.77 5.11
N LYS A 376 -19.69 -13.05 3.87
CA LYS A 376 -18.74 -14.13 3.56
C LYS A 376 -17.42 -13.95 4.30
N LEU A 377 -16.77 -12.79 4.17
CA LEU A 377 -15.46 -12.52 4.77
C LEU A 377 -15.51 -12.65 6.30
N ARG A 378 -16.53 -12.07 6.94
CA ARG A 378 -16.72 -12.20 8.38
C ARG A 378 -16.86 -13.66 8.81
N LYS A 379 -17.71 -14.44 8.13
CA LYS A 379 -17.92 -15.86 8.44
C LYS A 379 -16.64 -16.68 8.26
N GLU A 380 -15.96 -16.50 7.15
CA GLU A 380 -14.72 -17.22 6.82
C GLU A 380 -13.60 -16.90 7.80
N ARG A 381 -13.36 -15.60 8.08
CA ARG A 381 -12.31 -15.16 9.00
C ARG A 381 -12.59 -15.55 10.45
N THR A 382 -13.85 -15.49 10.89
CA THR A 382 -14.24 -15.98 12.23
C THR A 382 -13.96 -17.47 12.37
N ARG A 383 -14.27 -18.28 11.35
CA ARG A 383 -13.96 -19.72 11.35
C ARG A 383 -12.45 -19.97 11.28
N ALA A 384 -11.72 -19.22 10.45
CA ALA A 384 -10.28 -19.37 10.29
C ALA A 384 -9.56 -19.06 11.60
N GLU A 385 -9.83 -17.92 12.22
CA GLU A 385 -9.22 -17.52 13.49
C GLU A 385 -9.50 -18.54 14.60
N ALA A 386 -10.73 -19.02 14.71
CA ALA A 386 -11.09 -20.05 15.69
C ALA A 386 -10.33 -21.37 15.44
N ARG A 387 -10.21 -21.79 14.18
CA ARG A 387 -9.48 -23.00 13.80
C ARG A 387 -8.00 -22.89 14.10
N LEU A 388 -7.35 -21.80 13.68
CA LEU A 388 -5.91 -21.59 13.87
C LEU A 388 -5.56 -21.43 15.35
N THR A 389 -6.35 -20.67 16.11
CA THR A 389 -6.16 -20.53 17.57
C THR A 389 -6.27 -21.88 18.28
N SER A 390 -7.26 -22.71 17.91
CA SER A 390 -7.41 -24.05 18.47
C SER A 390 -6.31 -25.01 18.01
N GLN A 391 -5.83 -24.89 16.76
CA GLN A 391 -4.76 -25.74 16.24
C GLN A 391 -3.43 -25.42 16.93
N ALA A 392 -3.04 -24.15 17.02
CA ALA A 392 -1.85 -23.72 17.76
C ALA A 392 -1.82 -24.31 19.19
N ARG A 393 -2.98 -24.32 19.87
CA ARG A 393 -3.10 -24.96 21.19
C ARG A 393 -2.83 -26.45 21.19
N ARG A 394 -3.28 -27.18 20.16
CA ARG A 394 -3.05 -28.63 20.01
C ARG A 394 -1.58 -28.94 19.76
N GLU A 395 -0.88 -28.06 19.06
CA GLU A 395 0.57 -28.14 18.83
C GLU A 395 1.40 -27.70 20.05
N GLY A 396 0.75 -27.35 21.17
CA GLY A 396 1.42 -27.02 22.43
C GLY A 396 1.76 -25.55 22.61
N VAL A 397 1.34 -24.67 21.69
CA VAL A 397 1.46 -23.22 21.86
C VAL A 397 0.37 -22.71 22.79
N PRO A 398 0.68 -22.00 23.89
CA PRO A 398 -0.33 -21.38 24.73
C PRO A 398 -1.12 -20.34 23.94
N THR A 399 -2.42 -20.56 23.81
CA THR A 399 -3.40 -19.62 23.24
C THR A 399 -4.65 -19.59 24.14
N PRO A 400 -5.55 -18.60 24.04
CA PRO A 400 -6.79 -18.59 24.81
C PRO A 400 -7.67 -19.82 24.50
N VAL A 401 -8.33 -20.40 25.50
CA VAL A 401 -9.39 -21.39 25.21
C VAL A 401 -10.55 -20.68 24.52
N ILE A 402 -11.00 -21.23 23.39
CA ILE A 402 -12.24 -20.79 22.75
C ILE A 402 -13.42 -21.40 23.50
N ARG A 403 -14.25 -20.54 24.10
CA ARG A 403 -15.47 -20.92 24.82
C ARG A 403 -16.67 -21.07 23.90
N ASP A 404 -16.77 -20.19 22.90
CA ASP A 404 -17.86 -20.22 21.92
C ASP A 404 -17.44 -19.57 20.59
N VAL A 405 -18.10 -19.96 19.50
CA VAL A 405 -17.88 -19.42 18.15
C VAL A 405 -19.22 -19.32 17.42
N ASP A 406 -19.59 -18.10 17.01
CA ASP A 406 -20.71 -17.85 16.13
C ASP A 406 -20.24 -17.16 14.85
N PRO A 407 -19.97 -17.91 13.77
CA PRO A 407 -19.54 -17.32 12.51
C PRO A 407 -20.60 -16.42 11.85
N THR A 408 -21.89 -16.65 12.11
CA THR A 408 -22.98 -15.87 11.51
C THR A 408 -22.96 -14.45 12.07
N GLU A 409 -22.85 -14.35 13.39
CA GLU A 409 -22.74 -13.08 14.10
C GLU A 409 -21.32 -12.49 14.11
N GLY A 410 -20.34 -13.24 13.59
CA GLY A 410 -18.93 -12.86 13.55
C GLY A 410 -18.29 -12.80 14.94
N VAL A 411 -18.71 -13.67 15.87
CA VAL A 411 -18.30 -13.64 17.28
C VAL A 411 -17.42 -14.84 17.63
N ILE A 412 -16.35 -14.56 18.39
CA ILE A 412 -15.57 -15.57 19.10
C ILE A 412 -15.49 -15.16 20.56
N VAL A 413 -15.79 -16.09 21.47
CA VAL A 413 -15.63 -15.90 22.91
C VAL A 413 -14.40 -16.67 23.35
N PHE A 414 -13.39 -15.95 23.81
CA PHE A 414 -12.15 -16.50 24.34
C PHE A 414 -12.15 -16.47 25.87
N GLU A 415 -11.37 -17.36 26.48
CA GLU A 415 -10.87 -17.21 27.85
C GLU A 415 -10.00 -15.95 27.96
N SER A 416 -10.11 -15.21 29.06
CA SER A 416 -9.17 -14.13 29.36
C SER A 416 -7.81 -14.70 29.78
N VAL A 417 -6.73 -14.33 29.07
CA VAL A 417 -5.36 -14.82 29.32
C VAL A 417 -4.34 -13.69 29.45
N GLY A 418 -3.32 -13.96 30.28
CA GLY A 418 -2.24 -13.01 30.58
C GLY A 418 -2.70 -11.78 31.38
N LYS A 419 -1.77 -11.15 32.09
CA LYS A 419 -2.03 -9.93 32.88
C LYS A 419 -1.74 -8.65 32.11
N SER A 420 -0.79 -8.68 31.19
CA SER A 420 -0.45 -7.58 30.28
C SER A 420 -0.16 -8.12 28.89
N ASP A 421 -0.08 -7.22 27.91
CA ASP A 421 0.60 -7.54 26.65
C ASP A 421 2.12 -7.65 26.88
N LEU A 422 2.82 -8.17 25.87
CA LEU A 422 4.28 -8.31 25.89
C LEU A 422 4.97 -6.95 25.78
N ALA A 423 4.36 -5.95 25.11
CA ALA A 423 4.94 -4.62 24.95
C ALA A 423 5.31 -3.99 26.30
N GLY A 424 4.41 -4.09 27.29
CA GLY A 424 4.66 -3.61 28.65
C GLY A 424 5.63 -4.45 29.50
N ALA A 425 6.16 -5.55 28.97
CA ALA A 425 6.92 -6.52 29.76
C ALA A 425 7.93 -7.35 28.94
N LEU A 426 8.62 -6.69 28.01
CA LEU A 426 9.65 -7.27 27.15
C LEU A 426 10.84 -7.80 27.95
N THR A 427 11.24 -9.03 27.64
CA THR A 427 12.46 -9.68 28.16
C THR A 427 12.99 -10.64 27.10
N THR A 428 14.29 -10.93 27.13
CA THR A 428 14.92 -11.88 26.21
C THR A 428 14.30 -13.28 26.30
N GLU A 429 13.93 -13.73 27.51
CA GLU A 429 13.25 -15.01 27.72
C GLU A 429 11.88 -15.09 27.05
N ARG A 430 11.08 -14.02 27.16
CA ARG A 430 9.76 -13.94 26.52
C ARG A 430 9.86 -13.85 25.01
N CYS A 431 10.75 -13.02 24.48
CA CYS A 431 11.03 -12.93 23.04
C CYS A 431 11.48 -14.30 22.49
N ARG A 432 12.39 -15.00 23.18
CA ARG A 432 12.78 -16.38 22.83
C ARG A 432 11.59 -17.35 22.83
N THR A 433 10.67 -17.18 23.77
CA THR A 433 9.47 -18.02 23.86
C THR A 433 8.51 -17.77 22.70
N VAL A 434 8.30 -16.51 22.31
CA VAL A 434 7.53 -16.15 21.10
C VAL A 434 8.16 -16.77 19.85
N GLY A 435 9.49 -16.70 19.71
CA GLY A 435 10.21 -17.34 18.60
C GLY A 435 9.92 -18.83 18.50
N LYS A 436 9.95 -19.55 19.63
CA LYS A 436 9.57 -20.98 19.67
C LYS A 436 8.12 -21.20 19.26
N HIS A 437 7.19 -20.38 19.75
CA HIS A 437 5.77 -20.51 19.41
C HIS A 437 5.49 -20.30 17.92
N LEU A 438 6.11 -19.30 17.29
CA LEU A 438 5.99 -19.09 15.85
C LEU A 438 6.61 -20.24 15.07
N ALA A 439 7.76 -20.77 15.48
CA ALA A 439 8.35 -21.94 14.83
C ALA A 439 7.43 -23.17 14.88
N THR A 440 6.79 -23.43 16.03
CA THR A 440 5.80 -24.50 16.19
C THR A 440 4.57 -24.29 15.29
N VAL A 441 4.06 -23.06 15.22
CA VAL A 441 2.94 -22.71 14.33
C VAL A 441 3.30 -22.93 12.85
N HIS A 442 4.49 -22.47 12.45
CA HIS A 442 4.98 -22.60 11.08
C HIS A 442 5.22 -24.07 10.69
N ASP A 443 5.73 -24.89 11.60
CA ASP A 443 5.88 -26.34 11.40
C ASP A 443 4.54 -27.04 11.18
N ALA A 444 3.50 -26.59 11.88
CA ALA A 444 2.13 -27.06 11.68
C ALA A 444 1.46 -26.54 10.39
N GLY A 445 2.19 -25.81 9.54
CA GLY A 445 1.79 -25.43 8.18
C GLY A 445 0.90 -24.19 8.08
N PHE A 446 0.96 -23.29 9.06
CA PHE A 446 0.24 -22.01 9.03
C PHE A 446 1.05 -20.88 9.66
N VAL A 447 0.62 -19.65 9.41
CA VAL A 447 1.20 -18.42 9.99
C VAL A 447 0.23 -17.77 10.96
N HIS A 448 0.76 -16.99 11.90
CA HIS A 448 -0.03 -16.08 12.74
C HIS A 448 -0.59 -14.92 11.91
N GLY A 449 0.22 -14.37 10.99
CA GLY A 449 -0.15 -13.31 10.06
C GLY A 449 -0.12 -11.89 10.63
N ASP A 450 0.03 -11.73 11.95
CA ASP A 450 0.19 -10.43 12.65
C ASP A 450 0.83 -10.58 14.04
N PRO A 451 1.97 -11.27 14.17
CA PRO A 451 2.59 -11.47 15.47
C PRO A 451 3.26 -10.16 15.95
N THR A 452 2.58 -9.35 16.74
CA THR A 452 3.11 -8.11 17.34
C THR A 452 3.25 -8.25 18.85
N THR A 453 4.01 -7.36 19.49
CA THR A 453 4.13 -7.30 20.97
C THR A 453 2.79 -7.04 21.66
N ARG A 454 1.78 -6.52 20.96
CA ARG A 454 0.40 -6.32 21.45
C ARG A 454 -0.48 -7.56 21.27
N ASN A 455 -0.18 -8.42 20.28
CA ASN A 455 -0.84 -9.71 20.05
C ASN A 455 -0.19 -10.87 20.81
N VAL A 456 0.64 -10.56 21.81
CA VAL A 456 1.20 -11.52 22.76
C VAL A 456 0.80 -11.11 24.16
N ARG A 457 0.17 -12.03 24.90
CA ARG A 457 -0.21 -11.83 26.31
C ARG A 457 0.76 -12.56 27.22
N VAL A 458 1.07 -11.98 28.38
CA VAL A 458 2.03 -12.58 29.31
C VAL A 458 1.50 -12.57 30.75
N ASP A 459 1.81 -13.63 31.49
CA ASP A 459 1.70 -13.67 32.94
C ASP A 459 3.03 -14.12 33.58
N ALA A 460 2.99 -14.57 34.83
CA ALA A 460 4.19 -15.01 35.56
C ALA A 460 4.72 -16.37 35.06
N GLU A 461 3.89 -17.18 34.42
CA GLU A 461 4.19 -18.57 34.05
C GLU A 461 4.26 -18.77 32.53
N LYS A 462 3.50 -18.00 31.76
CA LYS A 462 3.26 -18.27 30.33
C LYS A 462 3.28 -17.02 29.47
N THR A 463 3.63 -17.26 28.20
CA THR A 463 3.52 -16.34 27.07
C THR A 463 2.49 -16.94 26.12
N TYR A 464 1.46 -16.18 25.77
CA TYR A 464 0.35 -16.64 24.93
C TYR A 464 0.35 -15.89 23.60
N LEU A 465 0.18 -16.61 22.50
CA LEU A 465 -0.19 -15.98 21.22
C LEU A 465 -1.70 -15.76 21.20
N ILE A 466 -2.12 -14.55 20.82
CA ILE A 466 -3.53 -14.17 20.67
C ILE A 466 -3.74 -13.55 19.28
N ASP A 467 -5.00 -13.49 18.83
CA ASP A 467 -5.37 -12.87 17.56
C ASP A 467 -4.76 -13.51 16.30
N PHE A 468 -5.20 -14.73 15.98
CA PHE A 468 -4.95 -15.35 14.66
C PHE A 468 -5.88 -14.81 13.57
N GLY A 469 -6.37 -13.57 13.71
CA GLY A 469 -7.38 -12.99 12.82
C GLY A 469 -6.92 -12.79 11.38
N LEU A 470 -5.59 -12.74 11.17
CA LEU A 470 -4.92 -12.63 9.87
C LEU A 470 -4.15 -13.89 9.47
N GLY A 471 -4.23 -14.95 10.28
CA GLY A 471 -3.52 -16.20 10.01
C GLY A 471 -4.13 -16.99 8.86
N TYR A 472 -3.29 -17.76 8.16
CA TYR A 472 -3.70 -18.66 7.09
C TYR A 472 -2.73 -19.84 6.96
N TYR A 473 -3.20 -20.92 6.32
CA TYR A 473 -2.36 -22.08 6.02
C TYR A 473 -1.40 -21.77 4.86
N THR A 474 -0.12 -22.05 5.07
CA THR A 474 0.93 -21.86 4.07
C THR A 474 2.18 -22.66 4.46
N GLY A 475 2.85 -23.23 3.45
CA GLY A 475 4.18 -23.82 3.58
C GLY A 475 5.27 -22.94 2.93
N HIS A 476 4.94 -21.71 2.53
CA HIS A 476 5.92 -20.84 1.87
C HIS A 476 6.83 -20.16 2.89
N VAL A 477 8.14 -20.34 2.70
CA VAL A 477 9.21 -19.72 3.49
C VAL A 477 9.07 -18.19 3.57
N GLU A 478 8.57 -17.53 2.51
CA GLU A 478 8.32 -16.08 2.51
C GLU A 478 7.30 -15.66 3.57
N ASP A 479 6.18 -16.40 3.67
CA ASP A 479 5.12 -16.07 4.62
C ASP A 479 5.62 -16.27 6.06
N HIS A 480 6.42 -17.32 6.31
CA HIS A 480 7.05 -17.59 7.62
C HIS A 480 8.07 -16.50 7.98
N ALA A 481 8.91 -16.09 7.03
CA ALA A 481 9.87 -15.01 7.24
C ALA A 481 9.18 -13.66 7.50
N MET A 482 8.02 -13.42 6.89
CA MET A 482 7.25 -12.20 7.13
C MET A 482 6.70 -12.14 8.56
N ASP A 483 6.18 -13.25 9.12
CA ASP A 483 5.76 -13.32 10.52
C ASP A 483 6.92 -12.94 11.47
N LEU A 484 8.14 -13.44 11.21
CA LEU A 484 9.31 -13.08 12.02
C LEU A 484 9.67 -11.60 11.88
N HIS A 485 9.59 -11.07 10.66
CA HIS A 485 9.87 -9.67 10.38
C HIS A 485 8.89 -8.73 11.09
N VAL A 486 7.57 -9.02 11.02
CA VAL A 486 6.52 -8.24 11.69
C VAL A 486 6.73 -8.20 13.20
N PHE A 487 7.06 -9.34 13.82
CA PHE A 487 7.36 -9.36 15.24
C PHE A 487 8.63 -8.58 15.57
N GLY A 488 9.68 -8.72 14.76
CA GLY A 488 10.93 -7.98 14.92
C GLY A 488 10.71 -6.46 14.91
N GLN A 489 9.98 -5.95 13.91
CA GLN A 489 9.61 -4.53 13.81
C GLN A 489 8.80 -4.06 15.03
N SER A 490 7.88 -4.90 15.51
CA SER A 490 7.10 -4.57 16.71
C SER A 490 7.97 -4.47 17.97
N VAL A 491 9.03 -5.28 18.08
CA VAL A 491 10.01 -5.18 19.17
C VAL A 491 10.87 -3.92 19.02
N GLU A 492 11.37 -3.63 17.83
CA GLU A 492 12.15 -2.41 17.54
C GLU A 492 11.38 -1.13 17.87
N GLY A 493 10.10 -1.08 17.53
CA GLY A 493 9.23 0.07 17.85
C GLY A 493 8.88 0.21 19.33
N THR A 494 9.11 -0.83 20.15
CA THR A 494 8.73 -0.83 21.57
C THR A 494 9.93 -0.74 22.52
N ALA A 495 11.06 -1.35 22.17
CA ALA A 495 12.21 -1.50 23.06
C ALA A 495 13.25 -0.38 22.88
N ALA A 496 13.82 0.10 23.98
CA ALA A 496 14.96 1.02 23.93
C ALA A 496 16.26 0.36 23.44
N GLU A 497 16.44 -0.93 23.74
CA GLU A 497 17.58 -1.75 23.30
C GLU A 497 17.02 -3.05 22.68
N PRO A 498 16.62 -3.02 21.39
CA PRO A 498 15.93 -4.14 20.74
C PRO A 498 16.86 -5.31 20.39
N GLU A 499 18.14 -5.09 20.12
CA GLU A 499 19.05 -6.09 19.56
C GLU A 499 19.15 -7.38 20.41
N PRO A 500 19.31 -7.33 21.75
CA PRO A 500 19.35 -8.53 22.57
C PRO A 500 18.02 -9.30 22.56
N LEU A 501 16.89 -8.60 22.40
CA LEU A 501 15.55 -9.18 22.36
C LEU A 501 15.32 -9.91 21.02
N LEU A 502 15.71 -9.27 19.91
CA LEU A 502 15.64 -9.84 18.56
C LEU A 502 16.54 -11.07 18.43
N GLN A 503 17.78 -10.99 18.94
CA GLN A 503 18.66 -12.13 18.96
C GLN A 503 18.05 -13.30 19.74
N ALA A 504 17.50 -13.05 20.92
CA ALA A 504 16.87 -14.08 21.72
C ALA A 504 15.63 -14.68 21.04
N PHE A 505 14.85 -13.86 20.34
CA PHE A 505 13.70 -14.28 19.52
C PHE A 505 14.12 -15.24 18.41
N GLU A 506 15.10 -14.87 17.59
CA GLU A 506 15.60 -15.72 16.50
C GLU A 506 16.24 -17.02 17.02
N GLU A 507 17.00 -16.96 18.12
CA GLU A 507 17.52 -18.15 18.81
C GLU A 507 16.39 -19.08 19.26
N GLY A 508 15.26 -18.51 19.70
CA GLY A 508 14.07 -19.26 20.07
C GLY A 508 13.44 -19.96 18.88
N TYR A 509 13.31 -19.26 17.77
CA TYR A 509 12.78 -19.81 16.52
C TYR A 509 13.64 -20.97 15.99
N ALA A 510 14.96 -20.78 15.95
CA ALA A 510 15.92 -21.79 15.50
C ALA A 510 16.03 -23.02 16.42
N ALA A 511 15.47 -22.98 17.64
CA ALA A 511 15.59 -24.08 18.60
C ALA A 511 14.53 -25.18 18.42
N VAL A 512 13.47 -24.98 17.62
CA VAL A 512 12.39 -25.95 17.42
C VAL A 512 12.69 -26.85 16.23
N ALA A 513 13.03 -28.12 16.49
CA ALA A 513 13.26 -29.11 15.43
C ALA A 513 11.95 -29.61 14.82
N ARG A 514 11.88 -29.73 13.48
CA ARG A 514 10.75 -30.33 12.76
C ARG A 514 10.93 -31.84 12.64
N ASP A 515 9.87 -32.61 12.86
CA ASP A 515 9.89 -34.08 12.67
C ASP A 515 9.97 -34.41 11.17
N GLY A 516 11.13 -34.86 10.66
CA GLY A 516 11.20 -35.49 9.33
C GLY A 516 12.47 -35.35 8.50
N GLU A 517 13.43 -34.50 8.87
CA GLU A 517 14.69 -34.36 8.11
C GLU A 517 15.91 -34.74 8.95
N GLU A 518 16.50 -35.91 8.69
CA GLU A 518 17.87 -36.21 9.11
C GLU A 518 18.83 -35.27 8.34
N GLY A 519 19.13 -34.10 8.92
CA GLY A 519 20.22 -33.23 8.46
C GLY A 519 19.88 -31.78 8.13
N GLY A 520 18.64 -31.33 8.30
CA GLY A 520 18.26 -29.90 8.21
C GLY A 520 17.59 -29.46 9.51
N GLY A 521 18.28 -28.65 10.34
CA GLY A 521 17.61 -27.97 11.45
C GLY A 521 16.55 -26.99 10.93
N PRO A 522 15.71 -26.38 11.79
CA PRO A 522 14.72 -25.39 11.35
C PRO A 522 15.39 -24.32 10.50
N ASP A 523 15.04 -24.37 9.21
CA ASP A 523 15.47 -23.60 8.04
C ASP A 523 16.42 -22.43 8.32
N GLU A 524 17.71 -22.64 8.04
CA GLU A 524 18.57 -21.55 7.57
C GLU A 524 17.85 -20.75 6.46
N ASP A 525 16.98 -21.37 5.67
CA ASP A 525 16.21 -20.73 4.61
C ASP A 525 15.22 -19.66 5.10
N VAL A 526 14.52 -19.84 6.24
CA VAL A 526 13.55 -18.84 6.76
C VAL A 526 14.31 -17.66 7.34
N LEU A 527 15.35 -17.90 8.15
CA LEU A 527 16.16 -16.82 8.70
C LEU A 527 17.01 -16.12 7.61
N ALA A 528 17.56 -16.86 6.64
CA ALA A 528 18.21 -16.26 5.49
C ALA A 528 17.20 -15.46 4.66
N ARG A 529 15.96 -15.92 4.56
CA ARG A 529 14.92 -15.17 3.88
C ARG A 529 14.48 -13.93 4.66
N LEU A 530 14.37 -14.00 5.98
CA LEU A 530 14.18 -12.85 6.85
C LEU A 530 15.22 -11.77 6.58
N ARG A 531 16.52 -12.14 6.51
CA ARG A 531 17.60 -11.19 6.15
C ARG A 531 17.41 -10.56 4.77
N GLN A 532 16.88 -11.31 3.80
CA GLN A 532 16.53 -10.76 2.48
C GLN A 532 15.31 -9.82 2.54
N VAL A 533 14.32 -10.13 3.37
CA VAL A 533 13.14 -9.29 3.61
C VAL A 533 13.57 -7.97 4.28
N GLU A 534 14.42 -8.02 5.30
CA GLU A 534 15.00 -6.86 6.00
C GLU A 534 15.89 -6.01 5.07
N GLY A 535 16.63 -6.64 4.16
CA GLY A 535 17.49 -5.96 3.20
C GLY A 535 16.74 -5.32 2.01
N ARG A 536 15.47 -5.71 1.78
CA ARG A 536 14.58 -4.95 0.91
C ARG A 536 14.13 -3.75 1.72
N GLY A 537 14.48 -2.53 1.30
CA GLY A 537 14.13 -1.26 1.98
C GLY A 537 12.64 -0.94 2.15
N ARG A 538 11.77 -1.96 2.15
CA ARG A 538 10.35 -1.93 2.51
C ARG A 538 10.15 -1.40 3.95
N TYR A 539 11.10 -1.62 4.86
CA TYR A 539 10.95 -1.32 6.30
C TYR A 539 12.19 -0.82 7.06
N GLN A 540 13.37 -0.65 6.42
CA GLN A 540 14.47 0.16 6.98
C GLN A 540 14.18 1.62 6.78
#